data_AF-A0A942S4I4-F1
#
_entry.id   AF-A0A942S4I4-F1
#
_cell.length_a   1.000
_cell.length_b   1.000
_cell.length_c   1.000
_cell.angle_alpha   90.00
_cell.angle_beta   90.00
_cell.angle_gamma   90.00
#
_symmetry.space_group_name_H-M   'P 1'
#
loop_
_entity.id
_entity.type
_entity.pdbx_description
1 polymer ?
#
loop_
_entity_poly.entity_id
_entity_poly.type
_entity_poly.pdbx_seq_one_letter_code
_entity_poly.pdbx_strand_id
1 'polypeptide(L)'
;MKKFIIVIIVIFGVIVFFNALLENEESQPLTSYKTIAKALDKAETVAEVDSLFKTLTDLREKITDSAKAHRTDSLLATRGAHTKRVALAEKNRAAAYAFELAKASILKGLKSPKTASFSGYNESKYWYYPKDDIYIVQLYVDAQNSFGAMIRQYYQIKLKKTNGEWRVVDLMEINGY
;
A
#
# COMPACT_ATOMS: atom_id res chain seq x y z
N MET A 1 1.17 10.95 12.01
CA MET A 1 1.24 12.38 11.60
C MET A 1 2.62 12.81 11.09
N LYS A 2 3.74 12.45 11.73
CA LYS A 2 5.10 12.84 11.26
C LYS A 2 5.48 12.36 9.84
N LYS A 3 5.01 11.18 9.40
CA LYS A 3 5.34 10.62 8.06
C LYS A 3 4.68 11.36 6.89
N PHE A 4 3.46 11.88 7.07
CA PHE A 4 2.76 12.65 6.04
C PHE A 4 3.41 14.02 5.79
N ILE A 5 3.91 14.64 6.87
CA ILE A 5 4.63 15.90 6.81
C ILE A 5 5.95 15.72 6.03
N ILE A 6 6.67 14.62 6.23
CA ILE A 6 7.92 14.34 5.52
C ILE A 6 7.69 14.14 4.01
N VAL A 7 6.62 13.45 3.60
CA VAL A 7 6.30 13.20 2.18
C VAL A 7 5.89 14.49 1.45
N ILE A 8 5.10 15.35 2.09
CA ILE A 8 4.77 16.67 1.53
C ILE A 8 6.04 17.53 1.44
N ILE A 9 6.93 17.49 2.45
CA ILE A 9 8.21 18.22 2.42
C ILE A 9 9.15 17.69 1.33
N VAL A 10 9.12 16.41 0.96
CA VAL A 10 9.93 15.88 -0.15
C VAL A 10 9.38 16.32 -1.50
N ILE A 11 8.05 16.28 -1.69
CA ILE A 11 7.42 16.72 -2.94
C ILE A 11 7.56 18.25 -3.09
N PHE A 12 7.27 19.01 -2.03
CA PHE A 12 7.42 20.46 -2.02
C PHE A 12 8.89 20.89 -2.02
N GLY A 13 9.79 20.12 -1.40
CA GLY A 13 11.23 20.40 -1.39
C GLY A 13 11.90 20.17 -2.74
N VAL A 14 11.46 19.16 -3.51
CA VAL A 14 11.89 18.98 -4.90
C VAL A 14 11.33 20.08 -5.81
N ILE A 15 10.11 20.58 -5.53
CA ILE A 15 9.49 21.68 -6.28
C ILE A 15 10.13 23.04 -5.93
N VAL A 16 10.40 23.31 -4.65
CA VAL A 16 10.94 24.59 -4.16
C VAL A 16 12.46 24.70 -4.38
N PHE A 17 13.22 23.62 -4.23
CA PHE A 17 14.66 23.63 -4.55
C PHE A 17 14.92 23.82 -6.05
N PHE A 18 13.94 23.49 -6.92
CA PHE A 18 13.97 23.85 -8.34
C PHE A 18 13.52 25.29 -8.61
N ASN A 19 12.54 25.81 -7.87
CA ASN A 19 12.08 27.19 -8.04
C ASN A 19 13.09 28.23 -7.52
N ALA A 20 13.86 27.93 -6.47
CA ALA A 20 14.85 28.87 -5.91
C ALA A 20 16.16 28.96 -6.71
N LEU A 21 16.37 28.10 -7.71
CA LEU A 21 17.52 28.14 -8.61
C LEU A 21 17.23 28.87 -9.93
N LEU A 22 16.05 29.48 -10.05
CA LEU A 22 15.53 30.15 -11.24
C LEU A 22 15.13 31.60 -10.94
N GLU A 23 16.08 32.40 -10.46
CA GLU A 23 16.18 33.80 -10.92
C GLU A 23 16.96 33.80 -12.23
N ASN A 24 16.36 33.23 -13.27
CA ASN A 24 16.69 33.57 -14.64
C ASN A 24 15.50 33.19 -15.52
N GLU A 25 14.93 34.21 -16.17
CA GLU A 25 13.87 34.09 -17.15
C GLU A 25 14.34 33.20 -18.31
N GLU A 26 14.03 31.90 -18.32
CA GLU A 26 13.90 31.11 -19.55
C GLU A 26 13.32 29.71 -19.26
N SER A 27 12.11 29.47 -19.78
CA SER A 27 11.43 28.18 -19.96
C SER A 27 11.34 27.23 -18.75
N GLN A 28 10.12 26.98 -18.29
CA GLN A 28 9.80 25.86 -17.38
C GLN A 28 10.45 24.56 -17.92
N PRO A 29 11.38 23.90 -17.21
CA PRO A 29 12.07 22.74 -17.74
C PRO A 29 11.06 21.61 -17.96
N LEU A 30 10.83 21.27 -19.24
CA LEU A 30 9.99 20.15 -19.63
C LEU A 30 10.48 18.90 -18.88
N THR A 31 9.63 18.32 -18.01
CA THR A 31 9.98 17.09 -17.29
C THR A 31 10.24 16.00 -18.33
N SER A 32 11.47 15.47 -18.39
CA SER A 32 11.86 14.46 -19.39
C SER A 32 11.21 13.10 -19.11
N TYR A 33 10.95 12.31 -20.17
CA TYR A 33 10.49 10.92 -20.05
C TYR A 33 11.39 10.08 -19.13
N LYS A 34 12.71 10.37 -19.09
CA LYS A 34 13.67 9.70 -18.19
C LYS A 34 13.37 9.99 -16.71
N THR A 35 12.97 11.22 -16.40
CA THR A 35 12.60 11.63 -15.03
C THR A 35 11.32 10.92 -14.61
N ILE A 36 10.33 10.87 -15.50
CA ILE A 36 9.06 10.17 -15.26
C ILE A 36 9.31 8.67 -15.05
N ALA A 37 10.17 8.03 -15.87
CA ALA A 37 10.54 6.62 -15.69
C ALA A 37 11.12 6.34 -14.29
N LYS A 38 12.07 7.17 -13.83
CA LYS A 38 12.64 7.05 -12.47
C LYS A 38 11.59 7.25 -11.37
N ALA A 39 10.61 8.12 -11.58
CA ALA A 39 9.53 8.34 -10.63
C ALA A 39 8.55 7.16 -10.60
N LEU A 40 8.25 6.53 -11.75
CA LEU A 40 7.40 5.35 -11.86
C LEU A 40 7.98 4.12 -11.14
N ASP A 41 9.30 4.01 -11.07
CA ASP A 41 9.97 2.97 -10.29
C ASP A 41 9.79 3.16 -8.78
N LYS A 42 9.71 4.43 -8.34
CA LYS A 42 9.57 4.82 -6.94
C LYS A 42 8.12 4.99 -6.49
N ALA A 43 7.17 5.03 -7.42
CA ALA A 43 5.75 5.19 -7.11
C ALA A 43 5.27 4.08 -6.16
N GLU A 44 4.58 4.50 -5.10
CA GLU A 44 4.05 3.64 -4.05
C GLU A 44 2.54 3.50 -4.09
N THR A 45 1.84 4.41 -4.80
CA THR A 45 0.37 4.40 -4.94
C THR A 45 -0.11 4.42 -6.38
N VAL A 46 -1.30 3.84 -6.63
CA VAL A 46 -1.91 3.85 -7.98
C VAL A 46 -2.20 5.29 -8.43
N ALA A 47 -2.59 6.17 -7.50
CA ALA A 47 -2.84 7.58 -7.80
C ALA A 47 -1.56 8.31 -8.28
N GLU A 48 -0.40 8.02 -7.68
CA GLU A 48 0.88 8.54 -8.16
C GLU A 48 1.20 8.03 -9.57
N VAL A 49 0.98 6.74 -9.82
CA VAL A 49 1.16 6.15 -11.15
C VAL A 49 0.27 6.86 -12.18
N ASP A 50 -1.02 7.03 -11.90
CA ASP A 50 -1.95 7.71 -12.79
C ASP A 50 -1.56 9.18 -13.05
N SER A 51 -1.13 9.91 -12.01
CA SER A 51 -0.63 11.28 -12.15
C SER A 51 0.61 11.35 -13.03
N LEU A 52 1.56 10.42 -12.87
CA LEU A 52 2.77 10.35 -13.69
C LEU A 52 2.46 10.02 -15.14
N PHE A 53 1.52 9.11 -15.40
CA PHE A 53 1.10 8.77 -16.75
C PHE A 53 0.33 9.91 -17.41
N LYS A 54 -0.44 10.70 -16.67
CA LYS A 54 -1.04 11.93 -17.18
C LYS A 54 0.05 12.91 -17.65
N THR A 55 1.06 13.18 -16.81
CA THR A 55 2.20 14.02 -17.19
C THR A 55 2.94 13.47 -18.42
N LEU A 56 3.04 12.15 -18.54
CA LEU A 56 3.69 11.51 -19.69
C LEU A 56 2.89 11.67 -20.98
N THR A 57 1.55 11.62 -20.91
CA THR A 57 0.66 11.91 -22.04
C THR A 57 0.81 13.37 -22.47
N ASP A 58 0.77 14.31 -21.53
CA ASP A 58 0.94 15.74 -21.82
C ASP A 58 2.33 16.03 -22.45
N LEU A 59 3.37 15.32 -21.99
CA LEU A 59 4.71 15.39 -22.57
C LEU A 59 4.73 14.84 -23.99
N ARG A 60 4.05 13.72 -24.25
CA ARG A 60 4.01 13.04 -25.54
C ARG A 60 3.47 13.95 -26.65
N GLU A 61 2.43 14.72 -26.35
CA GLU A 61 1.80 15.67 -27.28
C GLU A 61 2.76 16.80 -27.70
N LYS A 62 3.69 17.17 -26.83
CA LYS A 62 4.66 18.25 -27.07
C LYS A 62 5.94 17.77 -27.78
N ILE A 63 6.16 16.46 -27.86
CA ILE A 63 7.35 15.89 -28.49
C ILE A 63 7.14 15.73 -30.00
N THR A 64 7.94 16.44 -30.79
CA THR A 64 8.03 16.30 -32.25
C THR A 64 9.16 15.36 -32.69
N ASP A 65 10.20 15.23 -31.88
CA ASP A 65 11.35 14.34 -32.15
C ASP A 65 10.90 12.87 -32.12
N SER A 66 11.04 12.18 -33.26
CA SER A 66 10.55 10.82 -33.46
C SER A 66 11.18 9.79 -32.50
N ALA A 67 12.46 9.95 -32.17
CA ALA A 67 13.14 9.04 -31.25
C ALA A 67 12.64 9.22 -29.80
N LYS A 68 12.44 10.46 -29.35
CA LYS A 68 11.85 10.77 -28.04
C LYS A 68 10.37 10.36 -27.97
N ALA A 69 9.63 10.55 -29.06
CA ALA A 69 8.24 10.12 -29.21
C ALA A 69 8.12 8.59 -29.01
N HIS A 70 8.91 7.81 -29.74
CA HIS A 70 8.90 6.35 -29.64
C HIS A 70 9.22 5.84 -28.22
N ARG A 71 10.20 6.46 -27.55
CA ARG A 71 10.54 6.11 -26.15
C ARG A 71 9.41 6.44 -25.18
N THR A 72 8.73 7.55 -25.41
CA THR A 72 7.58 7.98 -24.59
C THR A 72 6.39 7.05 -24.81
N ASP A 73 6.13 6.63 -26.05
CA ASP A 73 5.10 5.63 -26.38
C ASP A 73 5.39 4.27 -25.75
N SER A 74 6.66 3.83 -25.79
CA SER A 74 7.09 2.62 -25.11
C SER A 74 6.86 2.68 -23.59
N LEU A 75 7.13 3.83 -22.96
CA LEU A 75 6.84 4.02 -21.54
C LEU A 75 5.34 4.08 -21.24
N LEU A 76 4.53 4.75 -22.08
CA LEU A 76 3.06 4.76 -21.97
C LEU A 76 2.48 3.33 -22.00
N ALA A 77 3.05 2.46 -22.84
CA ALA A 77 2.65 1.06 -22.93
C ALA A 77 2.91 0.26 -21.62
N THR A 78 3.82 0.71 -20.74
CA THR A 78 4.10 0.03 -19.46
C THR A 78 3.11 0.37 -18.35
N ARG A 79 2.14 1.26 -18.58
CA ARG A 79 1.16 1.69 -17.55
C ARG A 79 0.48 0.55 -16.83
N GLY A 80 0.02 -0.45 -17.57
CA GLY A 80 -0.64 -1.62 -16.99
C GLY A 80 0.28 -2.40 -16.04
N ALA A 81 1.58 -2.49 -16.35
CA ALA A 81 2.55 -3.19 -15.51
C ALA A 81 2.83 -2.42 -14.20
N HIS A 82 3.09 -1.10 -14.28
CA HIS A 82 3.31 -0.28 -13.08
C HIS A 82 2.08 -0.24 -12.18
N THR A 83 0.88 -0.08 -12.77
CA THR A 83 -0.38 -0.08 -12.03
C THR A 83 -0.58 -1.40 -11.28
N LYS A 84 -0.39 -2.54 -11.96
CA LYS A 84 -0.49 -3.87 -11.33
C LYS A 84 0.53 -4.07 -10.22
N ARG A 85 1.79 -3.68 -10.45
CA ARG A 85 2.87 -3.75 -9.44
C ARG A 85 2.49 -3.02 -8.16
N VAL A 86 2.05 -1.76 -8.31
CA VAL A 86 1.73 -0.91 -7.17
C VAL A 86 0.46 -1.37 -6.46
N ALA A 87 -0.60 -1.70 -7.20
CA ALA A 87 -1.84 -2.23 -6.63
C ALA A 87 -1.60 -3.54 -5.86
N LEU A 88 -0.74 -4.43 -6.38
CA LEU A 88 -0.35 -5.65 -5.68
C LEU A 88 0.44 -5.36 -4.41
N ALA A 89 1.39 -4.43 -4.47
CA ALA A 89 2.17 -4.02 -3.31
C ALA A 89 1.29 -3.40 -2.21
N GLU A 90 0.36 -2.52 -2.57
CA GLU A 90 -0.63 -1.94 -1.67
C GLU A 90 -1.50 -3.02 -1.03
N LYS A 91 -2.02 -3.95 -1.84
CA LYS A 91 -2.81 -5.09 -1.35
C LYS A 91 -2.02 -5.93 -0.34
N ASN A 92 -0.76 -6.25 -0.63
CA ASN A 92 0.09 -7.06 0.24
C ASN A 92 0.41 -6.33 1.56
N ARG A 93 0.73 -5.03 1.50
CA ARG A 93 0.95 -4.20 2.70
C ARG A 93 -0.31 -4.13 3.57
N ALA A 94 -1.48 -3.95 2.94
CA ALA A 94 -2.75 -3.91 3.65
C ALA A 94 -3.10 -5.24 4.31
N ALA A 95 -2.88 -6.37 3.61
CA ALA A 95 -3.08 -7.70 4.17
C ALA A 95 -2.12 -8.00 5.33
N ALA A 96 -0.84 -7.65 5.21
CA ALA A 96 0.12 -7.78 6.31
C ALA A 96 -0.26 -6.93 7.53
N TYR A 97 -0.69 -5.69 7.32
CA TYR A 97 -1.18 -4.84 8.40
C TYR A 97 -2.44 -5.41 9.06
N ALA A 98 -3.39 -5.89 8.25
CA ALA A 98 -4.60 -6.53 8.73
C ALA A 98 -4.29 -7.77 9.60
N PHE A 99 -3.33 -8.59 9.18
CA PHE A 99 -2.87 -9.75 9.94
C PHE A 99 -2.31 -9.37 11.32
N GLU A 100 -1.42 -8.38 11.39
CA GLU A 100 -0.87 -7.93 12.67
C GLU A 100 -1.93 -7.29 13.58
N LEU A 101 -2.87 -6.54 13.01
CA LEU A 101 -3.97 -5.96 13.76
C LEU A 101 -4.93 -7.04 14.29
N ALA A 102 -5.17 -8.10 13.51
CA ALA A 102 -5.95 -9.25 13.92
C ALA A 102 -5.28 -9.99 15.11
N LYS A 103 -3.99 -10.28 15.01
CA LYS A 103 -3.20 -10.88 16.11
C LYS A 103 -3.27 -10.03 17.38
N ALA A 104 -3.02 -8.73 17.27
CA ALA A 104 -3.09 -7.80 18.39
C ALA A 104 -4.49 -7.73 19.03
N SER A 105 -5.54 -7.93 18.24
CA SER A 105 -6.93 -7.93 18.73
C SER A 105 -7.26 -9.23 19.48
N ILE A 106 -6.88 -10.37 18.93
CA ILE A 106 -7.06 -11.69 19.59
C ILE A 106 -6.25 -11.73 20.90
N LEU A 107 -4.99 -11.28 20.86
CA LEU A 107 -4.08 -11.32 22.01
C LEU A 107 -4.67 -10.64 23.26
N LYS A 108 -5.46 -9.58 23.09
CA LYS A 108 -6.14 -8.86 24.19
C LYS A 108 -7.23 -9.69 24.87
N GLY A 109 -7.81 -10.68 24.18
CA GLY A 109 -8.86 -11.54 24.70
C GLY A 109 -8.37 -12.85 25.33
N LEU A 110 -7.11 -13.24 25.09
CA LEU A 110 -6.56 -14.51 25.58
C LEU A 110 -6.38 -14.50 27.10
N LYS A 111 -6.60 -15.66 27.73
CA LYS A 111 -6.40 -15.84 29.18
C LYS A 111 -4.92 -15.79 29.58
N SER A 112 -4.05 -16.33 28.73
CA SER A 112 -2.60 -16.31 28.93
C SER A 112 -1.87 -15.76 27.70
N PRO A 113 -1.94 -14.43 27.44
CA PRO A 113 -1.42 -13.82 26.20
C PRO A 113 0.06 -14.09 25.94
N LYS A 114 0.86 -14.21 27.01
CA LYS A 114 2.31 -14.49 26.91
C LYS A 114 2.63 -15.88 26.35
N THR A 115 1.66 -16.78 26.33
CA THR A 115 1.81 -18.16 25.82
C THR A 115 1.32 -18.31 24.38
N ALA A 116 0.79 -17.24 23.79
CA ALA A 116 0.18 -17.26 22.48
C ALA A 116 1.21 -17.50 21.36
N SER A 117 0.96 -18.51 20.53
CA SER A 117 1.66 -18.79 19.28
C SER A 117 0.67 -18.74 18.13
N PHE A 118 0.78 -17.70 17.30
CA PHE A 118 -0.13 -17.48 16.17
C PHE A 118 0.33 -18.26 14.93
N SER A 119 -0.62 -18.65 14.08
CA SER A 119 -0.35 -19.23 12.76
C SER A 119 0.50 -18.29 11.90
N GLY A 120 1.22 -18.86 10.92
CA GLY A 120 1.99 -18.05 9.97
C GLY A 120 1.10 -17.21 9.05
N TYR A 121 1.67 -16.15 8.45
CA TYR A 121 0.96 -15.33 7.46
C TYR A 121 0.43 -16.19 6.29
N ASN A 122 1.23 -17.14 5.80
CA ASN A 122 0.86 -18.02 4.67
C ASN A 122 -0.11 -19.16 5.06
N GLU A 123 -0.26 -19.45 6.35
CA GLU A 123 -1.20 -20.45 6.87
C GLU A 123 -2.59 -19.87 7.14
N SER A 124 -2.68 -18.54 7.11
CA SER A 124 -3.90 -17.79 7.37
C SER A 124 -4.67 -17.54 6.08
N LYS A 125 -6.00 -17.39 6.18
CA LYS A 125 -6.87 -17.10 5.02
C LYS A 125 -7.26 -15.63 5.01
N TYR A 126 -7.30 -15.05 3.81
CA TYR A 126 -7.56 -13.63 3.61
C TYR A 126 -8.64 -13.43 2.53
N TRP A 127 -9.59 -12.56 2.83
CA TRP A 127 -10.53 -12.03 1.85
C TRP A 127 -10.49 -10.51 1.90
N TYR A 128 -10.55 -9.91 0.72
CA TYR A 128 -10.65 -8.46 0.57
C TYR A 128 -11.87 -8.13 -0.27
N TYR A 129 -12.72 -7.25 0.24
CA TYR A 129 -13.91 -6.74 -0.41
C TYR A 129 -13.68 -5.27 -0.76
N PRO A 130 -13.23 -4.97 -2.00
CA PRO A 130 -12.76 -3.63 -2.36
C PRO A 130 -13.82 -2.54 -2.29
N LYS A 131 -15.08 -2.90 -2.54
CA LYS A 131 -16.21 -1.95 -2.55
C LYS A 131 -16.40 -1.24 -1.21
N ASP A 132 -16.15 -1.95 -0.12
CA ASP A 132 -16.40 -1.48 1.25
C ASP A 132 -15.10 -1.28 2.06
N ASP A 133 -13.95 -1.52 1.43
CA ASP A 133 -12.61 -1.53 2.04
C ASP A 133 -12.54 -2.44 3.28
N ILE A 134 -13.13 -3.64 3.15
CA ILE A 134 -13.23 -4.65 4.20
C ILE A 134 -12.21 -5.76 3.97
N TYR A 135 -11.47 -6.10 5.02
CA TYR A 135 -10.53 -7.21 5.07
C TYR A 135 -11.01 -8.23 6.09
N ILE A 136 -11.07 -9.50 5.69
CA ILE A 136 -11.33 -10.60 6.59
C ILE A 136 -10.06 -11.43 6.70
N VAL A 137 -9.63 -11.66 7.94
CA VAL A 137 -8.49 -12.52 8.26
C VAL A 137 -9.01 -13.70 9.08
N GLN A 138 -8.72 -14.92 8.65
CA GLN A 138 -8.89 -16.12 9.47
C GLN A 138 -7.52 -16.70 9.80
N LEU A 139 -7.30 -16.95 11.09
CA LEU A 139 -6.02 -17.44 11.60
C LEU A 139 -6.27 -18.28 12.86
N TYR A 140 -5.29 -19.08 13.28
CA TYR A 140 -5.36 -19.80 14.56
C TYR A 140 -4.31 -19.29 15.54
N VAL A 141 -4.55 -19.56 16.82
CA VAL A 141 -3.60 -19.31 17.90
C VAL A 141 -3.60 -20.49 18.86
N ASP A 142 -2.41 -20.95 19.20
CA ASP A 142 -2.19 -21.89 20.30
C ASP A 142 -1.91 -21.07 21.55
N ALA A 143 -2.74 -21.20 22.59
CA ALA A 143 -2.54 -20.48 23.85
C ALA A 143 -3.04 -21.30 25.04
N GLN A 144 -2.47 -21.04 26.23
CA GLN A 144 -2.95 -21.67 27.45
C GLN A 144 -4.31 -21.10 27.88
N ASN A 145 -5.21 -21.99 28.29
CA ASN A 145 -6.45 -21.63 28.98
C ASN A 145 -6.20 -21.38 30.48
N SER A 146 -7.28 -21.11 31.23
CA SER A 146 -7.20 -20.87 32.69
C SER A 146 -6.69 -22.06 33.51
N PHE A 147 -6.66 -23.27 32.95
CA PHE A 147 -6.14 -24.49 33.58
C PHE A 147 -4.71 -24.80 33.16
N GLY A 148 -4.05 -23.92 32.39
CA GLY A 148 -2.69 -24.13 31.90
C GLY A 148 -2.57 -25.11 30.73
N ALA A 149 -3.69 -25.64 30.22
CA ALA A 149 -3.69 -26.51 29.05
C ALA A 149 -3.52 -25.69 27.77
N MET A 150 -2.61 -26.11 26.89
CA MET A 150 -2.40 -25.48 25.57
C MET A 150 -3.52 -25.91 24.61
N ILE A 151 -4.27 -24.94 24.07
CA ILE A 151 -5.40 -25.21 23.17
C ILE A 151 -5.27 -24.34 21.91
N ARG A 152 -5.50 -24.96 20.75
CA ARG A 152 -5.65 -24.26 19.47
C ARG A 152 -7.04 -23.69 19.35
N GLN A 153 -7.14 -22.38 19.13
CA GLN A 153 -8.38 -21.67 18.85
C GLN A 153 -8.29 -21.03 17.46
N TYR A 154 -9.40 -21.05 16.72
CA TYR A 154 -9.50 -20.43 15.41
C TYR A 154 -10.31 -19.15 15.52
N TYR A 155 -9.90 -18.11 14.80
CA TYR A 155 -10.55 -16.82 14.82
C TYR A 155 -10.79 -16.32 13.41
N GLN A 156 -11.89 -15.60 13.23
CA GLN A 156 -12.14 -14.73 12.08
C GLN A 156 -12.24 -13.29 12.57
N ILE A 157 -11.50 -12.39 11.94
CA ILE A 157 -11.51 -10.96 12.24
C ILE A 157 -11.94 -10.21 10.99
N LYS A 158 -12.95 -9.37 11.13
CA LYS A 158 -13.38 -8.41 10.12
C LYS A 158 -12.81 -7.05 10.45
N LEU A 159 -12.04 -6.51 9.53
CA LEU A 159 -11.42 -5.21 9.62
C LEU A 159 -12.01 -4.32 8.53
N LYS A 160 -12.26 -3.06 8.87
CA LYS A 160 -12.66 -2.04 7.91
C LYS A 160 -11.61 -0.94 7.91
N LYS A 161 -11.21 -0.55 6.71
CA LYS A 161 -10.38 0.62 6.49
C LYS A 161 -11.26 1.77 6.01
N THR A 162 -11.06 2.97 6.55
CA THR A 162 -11.84 4.16 6.18
C THR A 162 -10.92 5.37 6.32
N ASN A 163 -10.72 6.11 5.23
CA ASN A 163 -9.82 7.27 5.19
C ASN A 163 -8.41 6.96 5.73
N GLY A 164 -7.91 5.74 5.48
CA GLY A 164 -6.60 5.29 5.97
C GLY A 164 -6.57 4.80 7.43
N GLU A 165 -7.65 4.97 8.18
CA GLU A 165 -7.78 4.40 9.52
C GLU A 165 -8.31 2.98 9.46
N TRP A 166 -7.78 2.11 10.33
CA TRP A 166 -8.23 0.73 10.45
C TRP A 166 -9.02 0.52 11.73
N ARG A 167 -10.12 -0.21 11.64
CA ARG A 167 -10.95 -0.57 12.79
C ARG A 167 -11.33 -2.05 12.73
N VAL A 168 -11.34 -2.69 13.89
CA VAL A 168 -11.97 -4.00 14.06
C VAL A 168 -13.48 -3.78 14.06
N VAL A 169 -14.15 -4.40 13.11
CA VAL A 169 -15.61 -4.38 12.99
C VAL A 169 -16.20 -5.59 13.70
N ASP A 170 -15.53 -6.73 13.58
CA ASP A 170 -15.98 -7.97 14.19
C ASP A 170 -14.78 -8.87 14.52
N LEU A 171 -14.91 -9.62 15.61
CA LEU A 171 -13.94 -10.62 16.06
C LEU A 171 -14.73 -11.79 16.61
N MET A 172 -14.67 -12.92 15.92
CA MET A 172 -15.39 -14.13 16.28
C MET A 172 -14.41 -15.31 16.40
N GLU A 173 -14.52 -16.05 17.50
CA GLU A 173 -13.95 -17.39 17.58
C GLU A 173 -14.80 -18.32 16.70
N ILE A 174 -14.15 -19.16 15.90
CA ILE A 174 -14.83 -20.09 15.01
C ILE A 174 -14.53 -21.52 15.47
N ASN A 175 -15.60 -22.27 15.71
CA ASN A 175 -15.50 -23.68 16.07
C ASN A 175 -15.63 -24.51 14.80
N GLY A 176 -14.56 -25.22 14.42
CA GLY A 176 -14.61 -26.26 13.39
C GLY A 176 -13.66 -26.07 12.21
N TYR A 177 -12.85 -27.09 11.98
CA TYR A 177 -12.48 -27.61 10.66
C TYR A 177 -12.77 -29.11 10.65
#